data_AF-A0A5C6CYG7-F1
#
_entry.id   AF-A0A5C6CYG7-F1
#
_cell.length_a   1.000
_cell.length_b   1.000
_cell.length_c   1.000
_cell.angle_alpha   90.00
_cell.angle_beta   90.00
_cell.angle_gamma   90.00
#
_symmetry.space_group_name_H-M   'P 1'
#
loop_
_entity.id
_entity.type
_entity.pdbx_description
1 polymer ?
#
loop_
_entity_poly.entity_id
_entity_poly.type
_entity_poly.pdbx_seq_one_letter_code
_entity_poly.pdbx_strand_id
1 'polypeptide(L)'
;MPIDQKRDGILRNVIGGILFFDWLMSNEQSRQNTSPPPEIPMNDVRNLFGAEFSATHRATLQQTKIDERLPGPLLTSIDTLIAAIGTGIQTTNAYFALPQRVLAELNESMVEPMPHDLKRPQLRSFPTLMGLFMLLRGTGLAVGETKPKRAVLIDPAAVEQWQSLNPTERFFNLMGCCLYDASWDCVGVRSRGDSGLLSEIRNVYLRLHEQVTELNDDRFGIVYGVENSVALCLLHQFGWLRLDYDAQPKPGKAANVRRIERTEFGNAMFVATCQLGAHEEETTVALQAKLQPIFPAWTKTLTRSEPEFREGQHTFKVSLGKIWRRIAAPADAVLEDLADAILAAFGFDSDHLYQFELRDMTGSSINIVGPHLDDAAHFADEMRIGEVPLAIGDSMVFHYDFGDDWRFKVTLESIQEGDASAFKLTATSGQSPEQYDRDEW
;
A
#
# COMPACT_ATOMS: atom_id res chain seq x y z
N MET A 1 38.96 30.76 6.76
CA MET A 1 37.51 30.97 6.67
C MET A 1 36.89 29.65 6.25
N PRO A 2 36.04 29.03 7.09
CA PRO A 2 35.68 27.62 6.96
C PRO A 2 34.40 27.43 6.15
N ILE A 3 34.46 26.51 5.19
CA ILE A 3 33.33 25.80 4.59
C ILE A 3 33.43 24.37 5.15
N ASP A 4 33.09 24.16 6.42
CA ASP A 4 33.06 22.78 6.96
C ASP A 4 32.27 22.62 8.28
N GLN A 5 31.06 23.19 8.38
CA GLN A 5 30.20 22.98 9.56
C GLN A 5 28.73 22.64 9.25
N LYS A 6 28.33 22.54 7.97
CA LYS A 6 26.93 22.24 7.59
C LYS A 6 26.65 20.79 7.16
N ARG A 7 27.68 19.95 6.99
CA ARG A 7 27.50 18.52 6.66
C ARG A 7 27.50 17.59 7.89
N ASP A 8 28.16 17.99 8.98
CA ASP A 8 28.24 17.19 10.20
C ASP A 8 26.94 17.16 11.03
N GLY A 9 26.06 18.16 10.87
CA GLY A 9 24.76 18.19 11.55
C GLY A 9 23.73 17.19 11.01
N ILE A 10 23.86 16.79 9.74
CA ILE A 10 22.90 15.90 9.07
C ILE A 10 23.28 14.43 9.27
N LEU A 11 24.58 14.12 9.25
CA LEU A 11 25.10 12.77 9.54
C LEU A 11 24.96 12.38 11.03
N ARG A 12 25.06 13.35 11.95
CA ARG A 12 24.83 13.08 13.39
C ARG A 12 23.37 12.74 13.74
N ASN A 13 22.39 13.25 12.99
CA ASN A 13 20.98 12.99 13.28
C ASN A 13 20.47 11.63 12.74
N VAL A 14 21.06 11.12 11.66
CA VAL A 14 20.71 9.80 11.10
C VAL A 14 21.41 8.67 11.86
N ILE A 15 22.69 8.86 12.21
CA ILE A 15 23.47 7.87 12.99
C ILE A 15 23.04 7.88 14.47
N GLY A 16 22.64 9.04 15.01
CA GLY A 16 22.12 9.15 16.38
C GLY A 16 20.80 8.41 16.57
N GLY A 17 19.94 8.31 15.55
CA GLY A 17 18.67 7.58 15.63
C GLY A 17 18.84 6.05 15.66
N ILE A 18 19.82 5.51 14.92
CA ILE A 18 20.10 4.08 14.87
C ILE A 18 20.82 3.62 16.14
N LEU A 19 21.83 4.37 16.61
CA LEU A 19 22.55 4.04 17.85
C LEU A 19 21.70 4.25 19.11
N PHE A 20 20.68 5.12 19.07
CA PHE A 20 19.73 5.30 20.16
C PHE A 20 18.76 4.11 20.29
N PHE A 21 18.41 3.47 19.16
CA PHE A 21 17.58 2.27 19.16
C PHE A 21 18.29 1.10 19.86
N ASP A 22 19.57 0.88 19.57
CA ASP A 22 20.40 -0.13 20.25
C ASP A 22 20.60 0.20 21.74
N TRP A 23 20.75 1.48 22.09
CA TRP A 23 20.85 1.93 23.48
C TRP A 23 19.56 1.70 24.28
N LEU A 24 18.39 1.99 23.70
CA LEU A 24 17.08 1.78 24.35
C LEU A 24 16.80 0.28 24.60
N MET A 25 17.10 -0.57 23.62
CA MET A 25 16.92 -2.02 23.72
C MET A 25 17.90 -2.65 24.73
N SER A 26 19.11 -2.09 24.89
CA SER A 26 20.11 -2.62 25.84
C SER A 26 19.84 -2.28 27.31
N ASN A 27 19.03 -1.25 27.61
CA ASN A 27 18.86 -0.70 28.96
C ASN A 27 17.62 -1.22 29.72
N GLU A 28 16.79 -2.07 29.09
CA GLU A 28 15.63 -2.71 29.77
C GLU A 28 16.05 -3.73 30.83
N GLN A 29 17.27 -4.29 30.75
CA GLN A 29 17.74 -5.30 31.69
C GLN A 29 18.23 -4.74 33.05
N SER A 30 18.33 -3.41 33.23
CA SER A 30 18.96 -2.83 34.43
C SER A 30 18.03 -2.04 35.37
N ARG A 31 16.71 -2.09 35.21
CA ARG A 31 15.77 -1.34 36.06
C ARG A 31 14.99 -2.22 37.03
N GLN A 32 15.67 -2.72 38.06
CA GLN A 32 15.01 -3.12 39.30
C GLN A 32 15.31 -2.07 40.38
N ASN A 33 14.25 -1.59 41.03
CA ASN A 33 14.21 -0.63 42.15
C ASN A 33 14.54 0.84 41.85
N THR A 34 13.50 1.65 41.62
CA THR A 34 13.28 2.96 42.29
C THR A 34 11.82 3.42 42.08
N SER A 35 11.31 4.22 43.01
CA SER A 35 9.99 4.87 43.06
C SER A 35 9.42 5.35 41.71
N PRO A 36 8.08 5.48 41.55
CA PRO A 36 7.48 5.87 40.28
C PRO A 36 8.07 7.20 39.79
N PRO A 37 8.47 7.30 38.52
CA PRO A 37 9.02 8.53 37.98
C PRO A 37 7.97 9.65 38.07
N PRO A 38 8.39 10.91 38.27
CA PRO A 38 7.47 12.04 38.22
C PRO A 38 6.77 12.05 36.85
N GLU A 39 5.47 12.37 36.81
CA GLU A 39 4.72 12.52 35.56
C GLU A 39 5.42 13.52 34.64
N ILE A 40 6.07 12.99 33.60
CA ILE A 40 6.77 13.79 32.58
C ILE A 40 5.69 14.28 31.60
N PRO A 41 5.66 15.58 31.24
CA PRO A 41 4.58 16.12 30.42
C PRO A 41 4.45 15.38 29.07
N MET A 42 3.22 14.94 28.76
CA MET A 42 2.81 14.24 27.53
C MET A 42 3.01 15.03 26.23
N ASN A 43 3.53 16.26 26.31
CA ASN A 43 3.69 17.14 25.16
C ASN A 43 4.87 16.77 24.26
N ASP A 44 5.86 16.01 24.75
CA ASP A 44 6.98 15.55 23.93
C ASP A 44 6.67 14.21 23.26
N VAL A 45 6.75 14.17 21.92
CA VAL A 45 6.47 12.96 21.15
C VAL A 45 7.40 11.79 21.46
N ARG A 46 8.63 12.06 21.94
CA ARG A 46 9.59 11.01 22.34
C ARG A 46 9.06 10.16 23.48
N ASN A 47 8.21 10.75 24.34
CA ASN A 47 7.58 10.01 25.43
C ASN A 47 6.56 8.99 24.90
N LEU A 48 5.98 9.19 23.71
CA LEU A 48 4.96 8.29 23.17
C LEU A 48 5.52 6.97 22.63
N PHE A 49 6.75 6.97 22.08
CA PHE A 49 7.34 5.77 21.48
C PHE A 49 7.66 4.67 22.50
N GLY A 50 8.00 5.05 23.73
CA GLY A 50 8.22 4.13 24.85
C GLY A 50 7.11 4.15 25.89
N ALA A 51 5.99 4.82 25.63
CA ALA A 51 4.89 4.88 26.59
C ALA A 51 4.18 3.54 26.70
N GLU A 52 3.90 3.11 27.93
CA GLU A 52 2.93 2.06 28.17
C GLU A 52 1.51 2.57 27.90
N PHE A 53 0.64 1.65 27.45
CA PHE A 53 -0.76 1.95 27.20
C PHE A 53 -1.51 2.16 28.53
N SER A 54 -1.59 3.42 28.98
CA SER A 54 -2.16 3.83 30.26
C SER A 54 -3.69 3.80 30.34
N ALA A 55 -4.23 3.90 31.57
CA ALA A 55 -5.67 4.06 31.82
C ALA A 55 -6.23 5.36 31.21
N THR A 56 -5.44 6.44 31.16
CA THR A 56 -5.82 7.70 30.52
C THR A 56 -5.99 7.51 29.02
N HIS A 57 -5.03 6.85 28.35
CA HIS A 57 -5.15 6.53 26.92
C HIS A 57 -6.41 5.70 26.65
N ARG A 58 -6.65 4.66 27.46
CA ARG A 58 -7.87 3.84 27.36
C ARG A 58 -9.14 4.68 27.51
N ALA A 59 -9.21 5.55 28.50
CA ALA A 59 -10.39 6.40 28.74
C ALA A 59 -10.65 7.36 27.57
N THR A 60 -9.60 8.01 27.03
CA THR A 60 -9.70 8.87 25.84
C THR A 60 -10.28 8.11 24.65
N LEU A 61 -9.78 6.89 24.39
CA LEU A 61 -10.28 6.07 23.28
C LEU A 61 -11.74 5.63 23.49
N GLN A 62 -12.11 5.16 24.69
CA GLN A 62 -13.47 4.71 25.01
C GLN A 62 -14.53 5.83 24.94
N GLN A 63 -14.13 7.07 25.26
CA GLN A 63 -15.03 8.23 25.20
C GLN A 63 -15.16 8.82 23.79
N THR A 64 -14.23 8.48 22.89
CA THR A 64 -14.25 9.00 21.52
C THR A 64 -15.35 8.31 20.72
N LYS A 65 -16.33 9.09 20.26
CA LYS A 65 -17.34 8.60 19.33
C LYS A 65 -16.74 8.41 17.95
N ILE A 66 -17.02 7.27 17.32
CA ILE A 66 -16.73 7.01 15.92
C ILE A 66 -18.05 7.09 15.14
N ASP A 67 -18.13 8.05 14.22
CA ASP A 67 -19.29 8.26 13.34
C ASP A 67 -18.83 8.85 12.00
N GLU A 68 -19.77 9.35 11.20
CA GLU A 68 -19.50 9.84 9.85
C GLU A 68 -18.49 11.01 9.82
N ARG A 69 -18.36 11.78 10.91
CA ARG A 69 -17.52 13.00 10.99
C ARG A 69 -16.54 13.02 12.15
N LEU A 70 -16.62 12.08 13.08
CA LEU A 70 -15.74 11.96 14.24
C LEU A 70 -15.00 10.61 14.23
N PRO A 71 -13.75 10.55 14.71
CA PRO A 71 -12.92 11.65 15.23
C PRO A 71 -12.36 12.60 14.16
N GLY A 72 -12.48 12.23 12.89
CA GLY A 72 -12.16 13.07 11.74
C GLY A 72 -13.10 12.75 10.57
N PRO A 73 -12.96 13.44 9.43
CA PRO A 73 -13.91 13.35 8.32
C PRO A 73 -13.76 12.09 7.45
N LEU A 74 -13.02 11.07 7.90
CA LEU A 74 -12.68 9.87 7.12
C LEU A 74 -13.89 9.21 6.46
N LEU A 75 -14.90 8.83 7.23
CA LEU A 75 -16.02 8.02 6.72
C LEU A 75 -16.84 8.80 5.69
N THR A 76 -17.16 10.07 5.98
CA THR A 76 -17.82 10.94 4.98
C THR A 76 -16.98 11.10 3.71
N SER A 77 -15.66 11.27 3.83
CA SER A 77 -14.77 11.44 2.67
C SER A 77 -14.64 10.16 1.84
N ILE A 78 -14.61 8.99 2.49
CA ILE A 78 -14.64 7.68 1.84
C ILE A 78 -15.96 7.47 1.10
N ASP A 79 -17.10 7.70 1.75
CA ASP A 79 -18.41 7.55 1.10
C ASP A 79 -18.58 8.53 -0.08
N THR A 80 -18.04 9.75 0.03
CA THR A 80 -18.00 10.72 -1.07
C THR A 80 -17.18 10.19 -2.25
N LEU A 81 -16.00 9.64 -1.98
CA LEU A 81 -15.13 9.11 -3.02
C LEU A 81 -15.71 7.84 -3.67
N ILE A 82 -16.34 6.96 -2.88
CA ILE A 82 -17.10 5.80 -3.38
C ILE A 82 -18.19 6.26 -4.35
N ALA A 83 -19.01 7.23 -3.94
CA ALA A 83 -20.09 7.76 -4.78
C ALA A 83 -19.55 8.39 -6.08
N ALA A 84 -18.43 9.10 -6.00
CA ALA A 84 -17.84 9.77 -7.15
C ALA A 84 -17.19 8.81 -8.16
N ILE A 85 -16.59 7.70 -7.69
CA ILE A 85 -16.06 6.65 -8.57
C ILE A 85 -17.20 5.82 -9.18
N GLY A 86 -18.17 5.42 -8.34
CA GLY A 86 -19.38 4.71 -8.73
C GLY A 86 -19.12 3.54 -9.68
N THR A 87 -19.83 3.54 -10.81
CA THR A 87 -19.75 2.47 -11.81
C THR A 87 -18.50 2.51 -12.68
N GLY A 88 -17.63 3.51 -12.53
CA GLY A 88 -16.34 3.52 -13.19
C GLY A 88 -15.90 4.87 -13.73
N ILE A 89 -14.63 5.19 -13.49
CA ILE A 89 -13.90 6.29 -14.09
C ILE A 89 -12.88 5.73 -15.09
N GLN A 90 -13.10 5.99 -16.38
CA GLN A 90 -12.15 5.60 -17.43
C GLN A 90 -10.78 6.24 -17.22
N THR A 91 -9.73 5.42 -17.32
CA THR A 91 -8.34 5.82 -17.14
C THR A 91 -7.43 5.09 -18.13
N THR A 92 -6.37 5.75 -18.59
CA THR A 92 -5.34 5.14 -19.44
C THR A 92 -4.12 4.68 -18.63
N ASN A 93 -4.14 4.90 -17.32
CA ASN A 93 -3.03 4.60 -16.43
C ASN A 93 -2.97 3.08 -16.14
N ALA A 94 -1.79 2.47 -16.28
CA ALA A 94 -1.57 1.04 -16.04
C ALA A 94 -1.79 0.61 -14.57
N TYR A 95 -1.80 1.55 -13.63
CA TYR A 95 -2.06 1.38 -12.20
C TYR A 95 -3.52 1.68 -11.82
N PHE A 96 -4.38 1.99 -12.80
CA PHE A 96 -5.79 2.39 -12.56
C PHE A 96 -5.97 3.62 -11.67
N ALA A 97 -4.93 4.45 -11.51
CA ALA A 97 -5.01 5.68 -10.76
C ALA A 97 -6.07 6.64 -11.34
N LEU A 98 -6.65 7.46 -10.46
CA LEU A 98 -7.62 8.51 -10.81
C LEU A 98 -7.04 9.43 -11.90
N PRO A 99 -7.76 9.64 -13.03
CA PRO A 99 -7.25 10.42 -14.14
C PRO A 99 -7.25 11.91 -13.82
N GLN A 100 -6.27 12.63 -14.39
CA GLN A 100 -6.06 14.06 -14.15
C GLN A 100 -7.33 14.93 -14.27
N ARG A 101 -8.22 14.58 -15.20
CA ARG A 101 -9.43 15.35 -15.55
C ARG A 101 -10.48 15.42 -14.43
N VAL A 102 -10.47 14.49 -13.48
CA VAL A 102 -11.47 14.46 -12.39
C VAL A 102 -10.92 15.02 -11.07
N LEU A 103 -9.60 15.22 -10.95
CA LEU A 103 -8.97 15.46 -9.66
C LEU A 103 -9.40 16.75 -8.97
N ALA A 104 -9.58 17.84 -9.73
CA ALA A 104 -10.03 19.12 -9.16
C ALA A 104 -11.46 19.02 -8.61
N GLU A 105 -12.37 18.44 -9.39
CA GLU A 105 -13.77 18.24 -8.97
C GLU A 105 -13.87 17.30 -7.76
N LEU A 106 -13.11 16.20 -7.77
CA LEU A 106 -13.03 15.30 -6.61
C LEU A 106 -12.49 16.01 -5.37
N ASN A 107 -11.48 16.87 -5.51
CA ASN A 107 -10.95 17.64 -4.39
C ASN A 107 -12.03 18.54 -3.79
N GLU A 108 -12.74 19.29 -4.63
CA GLU A 108 -13.83 20.19 -4.20
C GLU A 108 -15.00 19.44 -3.54
N SER A 109 -15.20 18.16 -3.86
CA SER A 109 -16.24 17.35 -3.22
C SER A 109 -15.90 16.87 -1.81
N MET A 110 -14.62 16.90 -1.42
CA MET A 110 -14.19 16.44 -0.09
C MET A 110 -14.76 17.31 1.03
N VAL A 111 -14.86 16.77 2.24
CA VAL A 111 -15.35 17.51 3.42
C VAL A 111 -14.51 18.77 3.67
N GLU A 112 -13.19 18.65 3.48
CA GLU A 112 -12.23 19.72 3.62
C GLU A 112 -11.36 19.75 2.35
N PRO A 113 -11.80 20.44 1.29
CA PRO A 113 -11.08 20.50 0.03
C PRO A 113 -9.74 21.22 0.20
N MET A 114 -8.69 20.73 -0.46
CA MET A 114 -7.38 21.38 -0.42
C MET A 114 -7.39 22.63 -1.31
N PRO A 115 -7.13 23.83 -0.77
CA PRO A 115 -7.08 25.03 -1.61
C PRO A 115 -5.94 24.94 -2.63
N HIS A 116 -6.19 25.33 -3.89
CA HIS A 116 -5.15 25.28 -4.94
C HIS A 116 -5.37 26.27 -6.09
N ASP A 117 -4.28 26.58 -6.82
CA ASP A 117 -4.28 27.31 -8.11
C ASP A 117 -3.66 26.47 -9.24
N LEU A 118 -3.76 25.14 -9.12
CA LEU A 118 -3.21 24.19 -10.09
C LEU A 118 -4.00 24.18 -11.41
N LYS A 119 -3.31 24.43 -12.53
CA LYS A 119 -3.91 24.31 -13.88
C LYS A 119 -4.02 22.87 -14.39
N ARG A 120 -3.09 22.02 -13.96
CA ARG A 120 -2.96 20.62 -14.39
C ARG A 120 -2.59 19.76 -13.19
N PRO A 121 -3.50 19.60 -12.21
CA PRO A 121 -3.20 18.89 -10.98
C PRO A 121 -2.84 17.43 -11.27
N GLN A 122 -1.88 16.88 -10.55
CA GLN A 122 -1.60 15.44 -10.54
C GLN A 122 -2.18 14.83 -9.26
N LEU A 123 -2.37 13.51 -9.19
CA LEU A 123 -2.92 12.87 -7.98
C LEU A 123 -2.08 13.20 -6.74
N ARG A 124 -0.75 13.17 -6.86
CA ARG A 124 0.21 13.59 -5.82
C ARG A 124 0.09 15.04 -5.35
N SER A 125 -0.63 15.89 -6.10
CA SER A 125 -0.92 17.27 -5.70
C SER A 125 -2.06 17.36 -4.68
N PHE A 126 -2.82 16.28 -4.49
CA PHE A 126 -3.91 16.16 -3.53
C PHE A 126 -3.69 14.96 -2.61
N PRO A 127 -2.79 15.07 -1.60
CA PRO A 127 -2.43 13.96 -0.72
C PRO A 127 -3.63 13.32 0.00
N THR A 128 -4.64 14.09 0.40
CA THR A 128 -5.89 13.56 0.95
C THR A 128 -6.59 12.61 -0.02
N LEU A 129 -6.82 13.03 -1.26
CA LEU A 129 -7.44 12.19 -2.28
C LEU A 129 -6.59 10.95 -2.59
N MET A 130 -5.28 11.12 -2.70
CA MET A 130 -4.36 10.03 -2.96
C MET A 130 -4.42 8.97 -1.84
N GLY A 131 -4.37 9.40 -0.58
CA GLY A 131 -4.48 8.50 0.57
C GLY A 131 -5.82 7.79 0.65
N LEU A 132 -6.93 8.53 0.52
CA LEU A 132 -8.28 7.93 0.54
C LEU A 132 -8.46 6.92 -0.61
N PHE A 133 -7.95 7.25 -1.79
CA PHE A 133 -7.95 6.31 -2.93
C PHE A 133 -7.12 5.07 -2.62
N MET A 134 -5.93 5.20 -2.04
CA MET A 134 -5.13 4.05 -1.61
C MET A 134 -5.87 3.16 -0.61
N LEU A 135 -6.65 3.73 0.32
CA LEU A 135 -7.49 2.95 1.24
C LEU A 135 -8.63 2.22 0.52
N LEU A 136 -9.30 2.84 -0.46
CA LEU A 136 -10.32 2.16 -1.26
C LEU A 136 -9.72 1.00 -2.07
N ARG A 137 -8.53 1.18 -2.63
CA ARG A 137 -7.81 0.13 -3.35
C ARG A 137 -7.41 -1.00 -2.40
N GLY A 138 -6.74 -0.67 -1.30
CA GLY A 138 -6.26 -1.65 -0.32
C GLY A 138 -7.37 -2.40 0.42
N THR A 139 -8.57 -1.85 0.55
CA THR A 139 -9.72 -2.58 1.10
C THR A 139 -10.46 -3.43 0.07
N GLY A 140 -10.11 -3.33 -1.22
CA GLY A 140 -10.83 -3.98 -2.31
C GLY A 140 -12.13 -3.27 -2.72
N LEU A 141 -12.50 -2.16 -2.07
CA LEU A 141 -13.69 -1.37 -2.43
C LEU A 141 -13.59 -0.77 -3.83
N ALA A 142 -12.39 -0.39 -4.26
CA ALA A 142 -12.12 0.08 -5.60
C ALA A 142 -11.20 -0.90 -6.35
N VAL A 143 -11.64 -1.34 -7.52
CA VAL A 143 -10.94 -2.31 -8.37
C VAL A 143 -10.71 -1.77 -9.78
N GLY A 144 -9.69 -2.27 -10.46
CA GLY A 144 -9.37 -1.91 -11.82
C GLY A 144 -9.91 -2.96 -12.80
N GLU A 145 -10.57 -2.53 -13.87
CA GLU A 145 -11.00 -3.43 -14.95
C GLU A 145 -10.37 -2.99 -16.27
N THR A 146 -10.00 -3.94 -17.12
CA THR A 146 -9.43 -3.63 -18.45
C THR A 146 -10.44 -3.76 -19.58
N LYS A 147 -11.58 -4.43 -19.32
CA LYS A 147 -12.67 -4.65 -20.26
C LYS A 147 -14.00 -4.18 -19.66
N PRO A 148 -14.90 -3.58 -20.47
CA PRO A 148 -14.77 -3.31 -21.91
C PRO A 148 -13.77 -2.18 -22.22
N LYS A 149 -13.43 -1.35 -21.24
CA LYS A 149 -12.40 -0.30 -21.31
C LYS A 149 -11.66 -0.24 -19.98
N ARG A 150 -10.42 0.24 -20.01
CA ARG A 150 -9.64 0.45 -18.78
C ARG A 150 -10.30 1.51 -17.88
N ALA A 151 -10.72 1.09 -16.69
CA ALA A 151 -11.40 1.95 -15.72
C ALA A 151 -11.07 1.51 -14.28
N VAL A 152 -11.23 2.44 -13.34
CA VAL A 152 -11.34 2.14 -11.92
C VAL A 152 -12.80 2.29 -11.52
N LEU A 153 -13.35 1.29 -10.85
CA LEU A 153 -14.75 1.25 -10.40
C LEU A 153 -14.83 0.78 -8.96
N ILE A 154 -16.01 0.93 -8.38
CA ILE A 154 -16.35 0.39 -7.08
C ILE A 154 -16.85 -1.05 -7.24
N ASP A 155 -16.29 -1.98 -6.48
CA ASP A 155 -16.71 -3.38 -6.48
C ASP A 155 -18.09 -3.52 -5.79
N PRO A 156 -19.13 -4.02 -6.49
CA PRO A 156 -20.47 -4.12 -5.92
C PRO A 156 -20.54 -5.01 -4.67
N ALA A 157 -19.81 -6.13 -4.66
CA ALA A 157 -19.81 -7.06 -3.54
C ALA A 157 -19.12 -6.45 -2.31
N ALA A 158 -17.95 -5.83 -2.49
CA ALA A 158 -17.26 -5.12 -1.42
C ALA A 158 -18.10 -3.96 -0.85
N VAL A 159 -18.84 -3.22 -1.69
CA VAL A 159 -19.71 -2.14 -1.22
C VAL A 159 -20.96 -2.62 -0.51
N GLU A 160 -21.56 -3.73 -0.92
CA GLU A 160 -22.64 -4.36 -0.14
C GLU A 160 -22.14 -4.73 1.26
N GLN A 161 -20.95 -5.33 1.35
CA GLN A 161 -20.34 -5.66 2.62
C GLN A 161 -20.05 -4.39 3.45
N TRP A 162 -19.44 -3.37 2.85
CA TRP A 162 -19.18 -2.05 3.46
C TRP A 162 -20.44 -1.42 4.05
N GLN A 163 -21.53 -1.43 3.30
CA GLN A 163 -22.80 -0.85 3.72
C GLN A 163 -23.41 -1.60 4.93
N SER A 164 -23.13 -2.89 5.08
CA SER A 164 -23.57 -3.70 6.21
C SER A 164 -22.77 -3.48 7.52
N LEU A 165 -21.64 -2.80 7.44
CA LEU A 165 -20.78 -2.48 8.58
C LEU A 165 -21.28 -1.25 9.34
N ASN A 166 -21.12 -1.25 10.66
CA ASN A 166 -21.34 -0.06 11.48
C ASN A 166 -20.16 0.94 11.36
N PRO A 167 -20.31 2.22 11.77
CA PRO A 167 -19.26 3.22 11.63
C PRO A 167 -17.92 2.83 12.28
N THR A 168 -17.96 2.19 13.45
CA THR A 168 -16.75 1.71 14.15
C THR A 168 -16.04 0.63 13.33
N GLU A 169 -16.78 -0.33 12.77
CA GLU A 169 -16.24 -1.36 11.89
C GLU A 169 -15.63 -0.74 10.63
N ARG A 170 -16.34 0.18 9.95
CA ARG A 170 -15.83 0.89 8.78
C ARG A 170 -14.52 1.62 9.07
N PHE A 171 -14.46 2.34 10.18
CA PHE A 171 -13.28 3.09 10.61
C PHE A 171 -12.07 2.18 10.83
N PHE A 172 -12.24 1.09 11.58
CA PHE A 172 -11.12 0.21 11.91
C PHE A 172 -10.68 -0.69 10.76
N ASN A 173 -11.56 -1.04 9.83
CA ASN A 173 -11.16 -1.72 8.59
C ASN A 173 -10.28 -0.81 7.71
N LEU A 174 -10.65 0.48 7.58
CA LEU A 174 -9.79 1.45 6.89
C LEU A 174 -8.47 1.68 7.63
N MET A 175 -8.48 1.66 8.96
CA MET A 175 -7.27 1.84 9.75
C MET A 175 -6.33 0.65 9.65
N GLY A 176 -6.83 -0.58 9.74
CA GLY A 176 -6.04 -1.78 9.48
C GLY A 176 -5.41 -1.73 8.08
N CYS A 177 -6.22 -1.36 7.08
CA CYS A 177 -5.72 -1.17 5.72
C CYS A 177 -4.64 -0.09 5.64
N CYS A 178 -4.83 1.07 6.27
CA CYS A 178 -3.85 2.14 6.31
C CYS A 178 -2.51 1.68 6.90
N LEU A 179 -2.56 0.92 8.00
CA LEU A 179 -1.36 0.48 8.71
C LEU A 179 -0.60 -0.61 7.96
N TYR A 180 -1.29 -1.54 7.30
CA TYR A 180 -0.68 -2.80 6.85
C TYR A 180 -0.89 -3.16 5.37
N ASP A 181 -1.92 -2.64 4.72
CA ASP A 181 -2.34 -3.13 3.40
C ASP A 181 -2.19 -2.10 2.27
N ALA A 182 -2.29 -0.81 2.59
CA ALA A 182 -2.30 0.24 1.60
C ALA A 182 -1.00 0.21 0.78
N SER A 183 -1.12 0.14 -0.55
CA SER A 183 0.03 -0.01 -1.45
C SER A 183 0.28 1.26 -2.25
N TRP A 184 1.54 1.70 -2.30
CA TRP A 184 1.97 2.80 -3.16
C TRP A 184 1.90 2.44 -4.65
N ASP A 185 1.97 1.16 -4.98
CA ASP A 185 1.98 0.70 -6.36
C ASP A 185 0.64 0.98 -7.05
N CYS A 186 -0.48 0.98 -6.32
CA CYS A 186 -1.80 1.29 -6.89
C CYS A 186 -1.94 2.74 -7.38
N VAL A 187 -0.99 3.61 -7.03
CA VAL A 187 -0.89 5.00 -7.48
C VAL A 187 0.38 5.27 -8.29
N GLY A 188 1.08 4.21 -8.72
CA GLY A 188 2.26 4.29 -9.56
C GLY A 188 3.49 4.84 -8.85
N VAL A 189 3.55 4.75 -7.53
CA VAL A 189 4.73 5.05 -6.71
C VAL A 189 5.32 3.73 -6.28
N ARG A 190 6.58 3.47 -6.60
CA ARG A 190 7.23 2.20 -6.23
C ARG A 190 7.33 2.09 -4.71
N SER A 191 6.73 1.05 -4.13
CA SER A 191 6.92 0.71 -2.72
C SER A 191 8.40 0.51 -2.39
N ARG A 192 8.86 1.07 -1.26
CA ARG A 192 10.25 0.96 -0.78
C ARG A 192 10.46 -0.12 0.29
N GLY A 193 9.41 -0.86 0.62
CA GLY A 193 9.37 -1.91 1.65
C GLY A 193 7.99 -2.56 1.66
N ASP A 194 7.60 -3.10 2.81
CA ASP A 194 6.33 -3.80 3.04
C ASP A 194 5.11 -2.89 2.80
N SER A 195 3.94 -3.50 2.62
CA SER A 195 2.66 -2.79 2.46
C SER A 195 2.26 -2.00 3.71
N GLY A 196 1.35 -1.04 3.52
CA GLY A 196 0.87 -0.17 4.59
C GLY A 196 1.72 1.09 4.79
N LEU A 197 1.32 1.90 5.76
CA LEU A 197 1.92 3.21 6.07
C LEU A 197 2.47 3.30 7.50
N LEU A 198 2.65 2.18 8.21
CA LEU A 198 3.13 2.18 9.59
C LEU A 198 4.48 2.90 9.73
N SER A 199 5.41 2.67 8.80
CA SER A 199 6.72 3.32 8.76
C SER A 199 6.61 4.84 8.56
N GLU A 200 5.79 5.28 7.61
CA GLU A 200 5.53 6.69 7.32
C GLU A 200 4.86 7.39 8.51
N ILE A 201 3.88 6.75 9.15
CA ILE A 201 3.20 7.27 10.34
C ILE A 201 4.19 7.45 11.48
N ARG A 202 5.05 6.45 11.75
CA ARG A 202 6.11 6.55 12.76
C ARG A 202 7.08 7.68 12.42
N ASN A 203 7.50 7.79 11.16
CA ASN A 203 8.39 8.85 10.69
C ASN A 203 7.80 10.26 10.86
N VAL A 204 6.50 10.42 10.59
CA VAL A 204 5.78 11.67 10.82
C VAL A 204 5.74 12.00 12.31
N TYR A 205 5.32 11.05 13.16
CA TYR A 205 5.27 11.26 14.61
C TYR A 205 6.64 11.59 15.20
N LEU A 206 7.72 10.94 14.76
CA LEU A 206 9.09 11.25 15.22
C LEU A 206 9.47 12.73 15.04
N ARG A 207 8.87 13.41 14.05
CA ARG A 207 9.16 14.80 13.74
C ARG A 207 8.21 15.80 14.42
N LEU A 208 7.08 15.35 14.98
CA LEU A 208 6.08 16.19 15.65
C LEU A 208 6.38 16.36 17.14
N HIS A 209 7.56 16.91 17.46
CA HIS A 209 8.06 17.00 18.84
C HIS A 209 7.09 17.69 19.79
N GLU A 210 6.48 18.79 19.36
CA GLU A 210 5.50 19.56 20.14
C GLU A 210 4.07 19.09 19.84
N GLN A 211 3.13 19.35 20.74
CA GLN A 211 1.72 19.05 20.49
C GLN A 211 1.18 19.86 19.31
N VAL A 212 1.64 21.09 19.17
CA VAL A 212 1.35 21.99 18.06
C VAL A 212 2.66 22.32 17.38
N THR A 213 2.76 22.03 16.09
CA THR A 213 3.93 22.33 15.27
C THR A 213 3.54 23.36 14.20
N GLU A 214 4.11 24.55 14.28
CA GLU A 214 3.99 25.59 13.26
C GLU A 214 5.06 25.36 12.17
N LEU A 215 4.62 25.34 10.92
CA LEU A 215 5.47 25.13 9.75
C LEU A 215 5.76 26.46 9.08
N ASN A 216 7.04 26.81 9.01
CA ASN A 216 7.53 27.89 8.16
C ASN A 216 7.77 27.37 6.73
N ASP A 217 8.39 28.17 5.84
CA ASP A 217 8.77 27.79 4.46
C ASP A 217 9.91 26.73 4.45
N ASP A 218 9.70 25.62 5.16
CA ASP A 218 10.63 24.52 5.36
C ASP A 218 10.50 23.54 4.19
N ARG A 219 11.26 23.86 3.13
CA ARG A 219 11.33 23.09 1.88
C ARG A 219 11.77 21.63 2.06
N PHE A 220 12.29 21.22 3.22
CA PHE A 220 12.75 19.85 3.48
C PHE A 220 12.22 19.28 4.80
N GLY A 221 11.15 19.88 5.34
CA GLY A 221 10.58 19.55 6.64
C GLY A 221 9.66 18.34 6.68
N ILE A 222 8.78 18.31 7.69
CA ILE A 222 7.85 17.20 7.99
C ILE A 222 6.94 16.87 6.79
N VAL A 223 6.58 17.88 5.99
CA VAL A 223 5.68 17.75 4.83
C VAL A 223 6.44 17.42 3.53
N TYR A 224 7.77 17.31 3.57
CA TYR A 224 8.54 17.01 2.36
C TYR A 224 8.38 15.54 1.95
N GLY A 225 8.04 15.33 0.68
CA GLY A 225 7.78 14.01 0.09
C GLY A 225 6.29 13.70 0.00
N VAL A 226 5.92 12.93 -1.03
CA VAL A 226 4.52 12.53 -1.24
C VAL A 226 4.07 11.57 -0.13
N GLU A 227 4.98 10.71 0.32
CA GLU A 227 4.74 9.70 1.34
C GLU A 227 4.33 10.35 2.68
N ASN A 228 5.15 11.30 3.16
CA ASN A 228 4.85 12.03 4.39
C ASN A 228 3.59 12.90 4.28
N SER A 229 3.37 13.54 3.13
CA SER A 229 2.18 14.38 2.90
C SER A 229 0.89 13.57 2.96
N VAL A 230 0.87 12.38 2.35
CA VAL A 230 -0.27 11.47 2.40
C VAL A 230 -0.48 10.94 3.80
N ALA A 231 0.59 10.51 4.50
CA ALA A 231 0.48 10.04 5.88
C ALA A 231 -0.10 11.12 6.81
N LEU A 232 0.38 12.37 6.72
CA LEU A 232 -0.19 13.50 7.47
C LEU A 232 -1.68 13.71 7.18
N CYS A 233 -2.06 13.72 5.90
CA CYS A 233 -3.45 13.93 5.52
C CYS A 233 -4.36 12.76 5.94
N LEU A 234 -3.89 11.52 5.85
CA LEU A 234 -4.63 10.36 6.36
C LEU A 234 -4.78 10.41 7.87
N LEU A 235 -3.71 10.72 8.61
CA LEU A 235 -3.80 10.90 10.07
C LEU A 235 -4.78 12.01 10.46
N HIS A 236 -4.91 13.06 9.65
CA HIS A 236 -5.97 14.05 9.80
C HIS A 236 -7.36 13.49 9.52
N GLN A 237 -7.55 12.70 8.46
CA GLN A 237 -8.82 12.01 8.18
C GLN A 237 -9.23 11.09 9.35
N PHE A 238 -8.28 10.33 9.90
CA PHE A 238 -8.48 9.47 11.08
C PHE A 238 -8.62 10.26 12.40
N GLY A 239 -8.50 11.59 12.40
CA GLY A 239 -8.61 12.42 13.60
C GLY A 239 -7.42 12.35 14.56
N TRP A 240 -6.29 11.78 14.13
CA TRP A 240 -5.06 11.72 14.93
C TRP A 240 -4.34 13.08 14.96
N LEU A 241 -4.43 13.80 13.83
CA LEU A 241 -3.89 15.13 13.66
C LEU A 241 -4.99 16.11 13.27
N ARG A 242 -4.73 17.41 13.47
CA ARG A 242 -5.44 18.50 12.81
C ARG A 242 -4.45 19.30 11.97
N LEU A 243 -4.80 19.51 10.70
CA LEU A 243 -3.99 20.27 9.75
C LEU A 243 -4.69 21.59 9.42
N ASP A 244 -3.94 22.69 9.52
CA ASP A 244 -4.35 23.96 8.96
C ASP A 244 -3.53 24.26 7.70
N TYR A 245 -4.19 24.79 6.67
CA TYR A 245 -3.56 25.19 5.41
C TYR A 245 -3.43 26.71 5.31
N ASP A 246 -2.52 27.14 4.44
CA ASP A 246 -2.48 28.53 3.97
C ASP A 246 -3.82 28.91 3.34
N ALA A 247 -4.38 30.05 3.74
CA ALA A 247 -5.67 30.52 3.23
C ALA A 247 -5.65 30.84 1.72
N GLN A 248 -4.47 31.19 1.18
CA GLN A 248 -4.29 31.45 -0.25
C GLN A 248 -3.12 30.62 -0.80
N PRO A 249 -3.35 29.73 -1.78
CA PRO A 249 -2.29 28.98 -2.41
C PRO A 249 -1.38 29.91 -3.25
N LYS A 250 -0.09 29.57 -3.32
CA LYS A 250 0.84 30.26 -4.25
C LYS A 250 0.40 29.98 -5.71
N PRO A 251 0.64 30.91 -6.66
CA PRO A 251 0.24 30.72 -8.05
C PRO A 251 0.75 29.40 -8.65
N GLY A 252 -0.15 28.62 -9.25
CA GLY A 252 0.19 27.32 -9.83
C GLY A 252 0.53 26.22 -8.80
N LYS A 253 0.16 26.36 -7.52
CA LYS A 253 0.45 25.39 -6.44
C LYS A 253 -0.81 25.04 -5.64
N ALA A 254 -0.75 23.92 -4.91
CA ALA A 254 -1.66 23.67 -3.79
C ALA A 254 -1.21 24.47 -2.56
N ALA A 255 -2.12 24.72 -1.62
CA ALA A 255 -1.81 25.36 -0.35
C ALA A 255 -0.86 24.49 0.49
N ASN A 256 0.05 25.12 1.23
CA ASN A 256 0.91 24.39 2.15
C ASN A 256 0.19 24.19 3.48
N VAL A 257 0.55 23.11 4.18
CA VAL A 257 0.21 22.96 5.59
C VAL A 257 1.02 23.99 6.37
N ARG A 258 0.35 24.81 7.17
CA ARG A 258 0.98 25.84 8.03
C ARG A 258 1.09 25.40 9.49
N ARG A 259 0.19 24.53 9.94
CA ARG A 259 0.13 24.09 11.34
C ARG A 259 -0.35 22.66 11.43
N ILE A 260 0.27 21.89 12.32
CA ILE A 260 -0.08 20.52 12.64
C ILE A 260 -0.30 20.42 14.14
N GLU A 261 -1.44 19.88 14.57
CA GLU A 261 -1.74 19.63 15.98
C GLU A 261 -2.01 18.15 16.22
N ARG A 262 -1.33 17.54 17.20
CA ARG A 262 -1.61 16.19 17.69
C ARG A 262 -2.83 16.22 18.61
N THR A 263 -3.84 15.42 18.29
CA THR A 263 -5.04 15.29 19.12
C THR A 263 -4.79 14.32 20.28
N GLU A 264 -5.59 14.41 21.34
CA GLU A 264 -5.53 13.44 22.45
C GLU A 264 -5.87 12.03 21.98
N PHE A 265 -6.88 11.90 21.11
CA PHE A 265 -7.22 10.63 20.44
C PHE A 265 -6.03 10.09 19.63
N GLY A 266 -5.37 10.95 18.84
CA GLY A 266 -4.21 10.58 18.05
C GLY A 266 -3.02 10.13 18.87
N ASN A 267 -2.74 10.79 20.00
CA ASN A 267 -1.68 10.33 20.91
C ASN A 267 -2.02 8.98 21.52
N ALA A 268 -3.25 8.78 21.99
CA ALA A 268 -3.69 7.52 22.58
C ALA A 268 -3.69 6.36 21.56
N MET A 269 -4.14 6.63 20.33
CA MET A 269 -4.09 5.67 19.22
C MET A 269 -2.65 5.35 18.80
N PHE A 270 -1.79 6.37 18.69
CA PHE A 270 -0.38 6.15 18.37
C PHE A 270 0.29 5.25 19.42
N VAL A 271 0.08 5.49 20.71
CA VAL A 271 0.62 4.60 21.77
C VAL A 271 0.02 3.19 21.68
N ALA A 272 -1.25 3.05 21.30
CA ALA A 272 -1.88 1.75 21.11
C ALA A 272 -1.29 0.95 19.94
N THR A 273 -0.80 1.62 18.89
CA THR A 273 -0.37 0.96 17.64
C THR A 273 1.12 1.02 17.36
N CYS A 274 1.89 1.93 17.97
CA CYS A 274 3.30 2.19 17.60
C CYS A 274 4.25 1.03 17.89
N GLN A 275 3.86 0.13 18.80
CA GLN A 275 4.58 -1.10 19.17
C GLN A 275 4.12 -2.33 18.37
N LEU A 276 3.12 -2.20 17.49
CA LEU A 276 2.76 -3.30 16.61
C LEU A 276 3.87 -3.48 15.57
N GLY A 277 4.34 -4.72 15.40
CA GLY A 277 5.40 -5.06 14.46
C GLY A 277 4.90 -5.03 13.01
N ALA A 278 5.82 -4.80 12.07
CA ALA A 278 5.55 -4.95 10.64
C ALA A 278 5.59 -6.43 10.18
N HIS A 279 6.08 -7.34 11.03
CA HIS A 279 6.40 -8.74 10.70
C HIS A 279 5.52 -9.77 11.41
N GLU A 280 4.42 -9.36 12.05
CA GLU A 280 3.47 -10.32 12.62
C GLU A 280 2.52 -10.79 11.51
N GLU A 281 2.57 -12.08 11.18
CA GLU A 281 1.50 -12.74 10.42
C GLU A 281 0.16 -12.40 11.09
N GLU A 282 -0.83 -11.94 10.31
CA GLU A 282 -2.17 -11.52 10.77
C GLU A 282 -2.28 -10.13 11.46
N THR A 283 -1.55 -9.11 10.98
CA THR A 283 -1.54 -7.74 11.55
C THR A 283 -2.91 -7.10 11.80
N THR A 284 -3.92 -7.29 10.94
CA THR A 284 -5.28 -6.77 11.16
C THR A 284 -6.03 -7.54 12.25
N VAL A 285 -5.82 -8.86 12.36
CA VAL A 285 -6.39 -9.68 13.45
C VAL A 285 -5.76 -9.29 14.79
N ALA A 286 -4.44 -9.12 14.82
CA ALA A 286 -3.72 -8.64 16.01
C ALA A 286 -4.20 -7.25 16.44
N LEU A 287 -4.39 -6.34 15.48
CA LEU A 287 -4.96 -5.01 15.72
C LEU A 287 -6.37 -5.10 16.30
N GLN A 288 -7.23 -5.96 15.74
CA GLN A 288 -8.59 -6.18 16.23
C GLN A 288 -8.57 -6.73 17.66
N ALA A 289 -7.77 -7.76 17.93
CA ALA A 289 -7.65 -8.34 19.26
C ALA A 289 -7.24 -7.30 20.32
N LYS A 290 -6.32 -6.39 19.96
CA LYS A 290 -5.85 -5.32 20.86
C LYS A 290 -6.89 -4.24 21.11
N LEU A 291 -7.64 -3.82 20.08
CA LEU A 291 -8.53 -2.65 20.16
C LEU A 291 -10.00 -3.00 20.41
N GLN A 292 -10.46 -4.20 20.08
CA GLN A 292 -11.85 -4.62 20.31
C GLN A 292 -12.29 -4.51 21.80
N PRO A 293 -11.46 -4.77 22.83
CA PRO A 293 -11.84 -4.52 24.22
C PRO A 293 -12.12 -3.04 24.54
N ILE A 294 -11.63 -2.11 23.71
CA ILE A 294 -11.84 -0.67 23.81
C ILE A 294 -13.03 -0.26 22.94
N PHE A 295 -13.15 -0.87 21.75
CA PHE A 295 -14.18 -0.62 20.74
C PHE A 295 -15.00 -1.90 20.48
N PRO A 296 -15.90 -2.29 21.40
CA PRO A 296 -16.62 -3.57 21.32
C PRO A 296 -17.59 -3.65 20.14
N ALA A 297 -17.91 -2.51 19.50
CA ALA A 297 -18.71 -2.47 18.28
C ALA A 297 -17.95 -2.98 17.04
N TRP A 298 -16.62 -3.13 17.09
CA TRP A 298 -15.84 -3.70 15.99
C TRP A 298 -15.90 -5.23 16.02
N THR A 299 -16.98 -5.79 15.47
CA THR A 299 -17.21 -7.24 15.44
C THR A 299 -16.94 -7.87 14.08
N LYS A 300 -17.10 -7.09 13.01
CA LYS A 300 -16.92 -7.53 11.63
C LYS A 300 -15.68 -6.90 11.00
N THR A 301 -15.02 -7.67 10.16
CA THR A 301 -13.90 -7.24 9.32
C THR A 301 -14.34 -7.37 7.86
N LEU A 302 -13.99 -6.36 7.06
CA LEU A 302 -14.20 -6.35 5.62
C LEU A 302 -13.25 -7.38 5.02
N THR A 303 -13.79 -8.32 4.25
CA THR A 303 -13.02 -9.34 3.57
C THR A 303 -12.86 -8.96 2.11
N ARG A 304 -11.65 -9.06 1.58
CA ARG A 304 -11.45 -8.89 0.14
C ARG A 304 -12.08 -10.08 -0.59
N SER A 305 -12.70 -9.79 -1.73
CA SER A 305 -13.09 -10.83 -2.67
C SER A 305 -11.82 -11.42 -3.27
N GLU A 306 -11.59 -12.71 -3.07
CA GLU A 306 -10.56 -13.44 -3.79
C GLU A 306 -11.00 -13.67 -5.24
N PRO A 307 -10.08 -13.68 -6.21
CA PRO A 307 -10.42 -14.10 -7.56
C PRO A 307 -10.97 -15.53 -7.52
N GLU A 308 -12.14 -15.76 -8.13
CA GLU A 308 -12.65 -17.12 -8.28
C GLU A 308 -11.68 -17.95 -9.13
N PHE A 309 -11.48 -19.21 -8.74
CA PHE A 309 -10.72 -20.16 -9.56
C PHE A 309 -11.38 -20.29 -10.93
N ARG A 310 -10.60 -20.03 -11.98
CA ARG A 310 -11.10 -20.10 -13.35
C ARG A 310 -10.78 -21.44 -13.95
N GLU A 311 -11.81 -22.21 -14.23
CA GLU A 311 -11.69 -23.54 -14.84
C GLU A 311 -11.29 -23.49 -16.32
N GLY A 312 -10.81 -24.62 -16.82
CA GLY A 312 -10.58 -24.86 -18.24
C GLY A 312 -9.18 -24.52 -18.75
N GLN A 313 -9.04 -24.46 -20.08
CA GLN A 313 -7.76 -24.29 -20.74
C GLN A 313 -7.38 -22.82 -20.86
N HIS A 314 -6.31 -22.43 -20.18
CA HIS A 314 -5.71 -21.10 -20.26
C HIS A 314 -4.72 -21.04 -21.42
N THR A 315 -4.85 -20.05 -22.30
CA THR A 315 -3.91 -19.84 -23.40
C THR A 315 -3.11 -18.57 -23.16
N PHE A 316 -1.80 -18.72 -23.02
CA PHE A 316 -0.86 -17.64 -22.83
C PHE A 316 -0.06 -17.37 -24.10
N LYS A 317 0.08 -16.09 -24.45
CA LYS A 317 1.10 -15.63 -25.39
C LYS A 317 2.30 -15.10 -24.61
N VAL A 318 3.44 -15.75 -24.80
CA VAL A 318 4.71 -15.43 -24.15
C VAL A 318 5.61 -14.77 -25.17
N SER A 319 6.12 -13.57 -24.87
CA SER A 319 6.90 -12.77 -25.82
C SER A 319 8.20 -12.29 -25.20
N LEU A 320 9.29 -12.42 -25.96
CA LEU A 320 10.60 -11.85 -25.68
C LEU A 320 10.98 -10.96 -26.87
N GLY A 321 10.81 -9.64 -26.70
CA GLY A 321 10.89 -8.69 -27.81
C GLY A 321 9.87 -9.01 -28.91
N LYS A 322 10.36 -9.35 -30.11
CA LYS A 322 9.53 -9.72 -31.27
C LYS A 322 9.27 -11.23 -31.39
N ILE A 323 9.99 -12.05 -30.61
CA ILE A 323 9.88 -13.51 -30.59
C ILE A 323 8.71 -13.87 -29.68
N TRP A 324 7.88 -14.83 -30.07
CA TRP A 324 6.77 -15.27 -29.23
C TRP A 324 6.42 -16.75 -29.35
N ARG A 325 5.78 -17.27 -28.31
CA ARG A 325 5.25 -18.62 -28.17
C ARG A 325 3.81 -18.55 -27.66
N ARG A 326 2.97 -19.50 -28.06
CA ARG A 326 1.63 -19.69 -27.47
C ARG A 326 1.58 -21.02 -26.74
N ILE A 327 1.24 -20.96 -25.46
CA ILE A 327 1.20 -22.11 -24.58
C ILE A 327 -0.23 -22.25 -24.07
N ALA A 328 -0.83 -23.41 -24.32
CA ALA A 328 -2.07 -23.81 -23.67
C ALA A 328 -1.73 -24.59 -22.39
N ALA A 329 -2.41 -24.29 -21.30
CA ALA A 329 -2.15 -24.86 -19.98
C ALA A 329 -3.48 -25.20 -19.26
N PRO A 330 -3.51 -26.26 -18.44
CA PRO A 330 -4.66 -26.57 -17.59
C PRO A 330 -4.75 -25.59 -16.41
N ALA A 331 -5.96 -25.28 -15.97
CA ALA A 331 -6.20 -24.39 -14.83
C ALA A 331 -5.56 -24.91 -13.52
N ASP A 332 -5.55 -26.23 -13.33
CA ASP A 332 -5.05 -26.89 -12.12
C ASP A 332 -3.52 -27.05 -12.07
N ALA A 333 -2.80 -26.79 -13.16
CA ALA A 333 -1.34 -26.78 -13.10
C ALA A 333 -0.83 -25.58 -12.32
N VAL A 334 0.35 -25.74 -11.71
CA VAL A 334 1.01 -24.68 -10.96
C VAL A 334 1.83 -23.78 -11.87
N LEU A 335 2.20 -22.60 -11.39
CA LEU A 335 3.01 -21.65 -12.15
C LEU A 335 4.45 -22.12 -12.40
N GLU A 336 4.97 -23.01 -11.57
CA GLU A 336 6.25 -23.69 -11.82
C GLU A 336 6.22 -24.47 -13.14
N ASP A 337 5.18 -25.26 -13.38
CA ASP A 337 5.01 -25.99 -14.65
C ASP A 337 4.92 -25.03 -15.85
N LEU A 338 4.33 -23.85 -15.65
CA LEU A 338 4.29 -22.81 -16.68
C LEU A 338 5.67 -22.20 -16.93
N ALA A 339 6.48 -21.99 -15.89
CA ALA A 339 7.86 -21.53 -16.02
C ALA A 339 8.68 -22.51 -16.85
N ASP A 340 8.62 -23.80 -16.53
CA ASP A 340 9.28 -24.87 -17.28
C ASP A 340 8.82 -24.91 -18.73
N ALA A 341 7.50 -24.82 -18.97
CA ALA A 341 6.94 -24.79 -20.32
C ALA A 341 7.41 -23.56 -21.12
N ILE A 342 7.60 -22.40 -20.47
CA ILE A 342 8.16 -21.20 -21.11
C ILE A 342 9.61 -21.44 -21.51
N LEU A 343 10.47 -21.87 -20.58
CA LEU A 343 11.89 -22.08 -20.83
C LEU A 343 12.10 -23.12 -21.94
N ALA A 344 11.40 -24.26 -21.87
CA ALA A 344 11.43 -25.29 -22.90
C ALA A 344 10.98 -24.76 -24.27
N ALA A 345 9.96 -23.89 -24.33
CA ALA A 345 9.49 -23.32 -25.59
C ALA A 345 10.49 -22.34 -26.23
N PHE A 346 11.37 -21.73 -25.43
CA PHE A 346 12.47 -20.90 -25.92
C PHE A 346 13.79 -21.67 -26.04
N GLY A 347 13.86 -22.91 -25.57
CA GLY A 347 15.08 -23.73 -25.61
C GLY A 347 16.11 -23.29 -24.56
N PHE A 348 15.63 -22.76 -23.44
CA PHE A 348 16.43 -22.37 -22.30
C PHE A 348 16.53 -23.54 -21.31
N ASP A 349 17.65 -23.62 -20.60
CA ASP A 349 17.84 -24.46 -19.43
C ASP A 349 17.14 -23.84 -18.20
N SER A 350 17.00 -24.60 -17.11
CA SER A 350 16.21 -24.24 -15.91
C SER A 350 17.07 -24.16 -14.64
N ASP A 351 18.25 -23.57 -14.73
CA ASP A 351 19.30 -23.57 -13.70
C ASP A 351 19.38 -22.30 -12.84
N HIS A 352 18.57 -21.27 -13.15
CA HIS A 352 18.53 -20.01 -12.41
C HIS A 352 17.20 -19.72 -11.72
N LEU A 353 17.25 -18.79 -10.76
CA LEU A 353 16.09 -18.28 -10.06
C LEU A 353 15.16 -17.50 -10.99
N TYR A 354 13.88 -17.50 -10.66
CA TYR A 354 12.85 -16.80 -11.41
C TYR A 354 11.73 -16.27 -10.51
N GLN A 355 10.94 -15.36 -11.07
CA GLN A 355 9.68 -14.91 -10.49
C GLN A 355 8.66 -14.51 -11.56
N PHE A 356 7.38 -14.58 -11.22
CA PHE A 356 6.31 -13.91 -11.95
C PHE A 356 5.94 -12.60 -11.26
N GLU A 357 5.90 -11.51 -12.01
CA GLU A 357 5.53 -10.18 -11.54
C GLU A 357 4.20 -9.76 -12.18
N LEU A 358 3.20 -9.47 -11.36
CA LEU A 358 1.90 -9.01 -11.81
C LEU A 358 1.30 -7.97 -10.86
N ARG A 359 0.12 -7.46 -11.21
CA ARG A 359 -0.69 -6.65 -10.30
C ARG A 359 -2.06 -7.27 -10.18
N ASP A 360 -2.60 -7.24 -8.97
CA ASP A 360 -3.97 -7.63 -8.71
C ASP A 360 -4.97 -6.54 -9.16
N MET A 361 -6.25 -6.82 -8.93
CA MET A 361 -7.34 -5.90 -9.24
C MET A 361 -7.30 -4.63 -8.36
N THR A 362 -6.65 -4.67 -7.19
CA THR A 362 -6.40 -3.51 -6.32
C THR A 362 -5.21 -2.68 -6.79
N GLY A 363 -4.44 -3.15 -7.78
CA GLY A 363 -3.26 -2.48 -8.33
C GLY A 363 -2.01 -2.66 -7.48
N SER A 364 -2.06 -3.54 -6.48
CA SER A 364 -0.91 -3.95 -5.66
C SER A 364 -0.03 -4.89 -6.47
N SER A 365 1.29 -4.73 -6.39
CA SER A 365 2.22 -5.66 -7.03
C SER A 365 2.21 -7.00 -6.31
N ILE A 366 2.17 -8.07 -7.07
CA ILE A 366 2.33 -9.44 -6.60
C ILE A 366 3.59 -9.98 -7.28
N ASN A 367 4.49 -10.55 -6.47
CA ASN A 367 5.62 -11.33 -6.95
C ASN A 367 5.41 -12.78 -6.49
N ILE A 368 5.48 -13.70 -7.44
CA ILE A 368 5.33 -15.14 -7.20
C ILE A 368 6.67 -15.77 -7.55
N VAL A 369 7.39 -16.24 -6.54
CA VAL A 369 8.78 -16.67 -6.69
C VAL A 369 8.88 -18.17 -6.94
N GLY A 370 9.97 -18.63 -7.57
CA GLY A 370 10.27 -20.07 -7.63
C GLY A 370 10.60 -20.64 -6.23
N PRO A 371 10.47 -21.96 -6.02
CA PRO A 371 10.58 -22.61 -4.70
C PRO A 371 11.97 -22.57 -4.05
N HIS A 372 12.97 -22.03 -4.76
CA HIS A 372 14.36 -21.93 -4.30
C HIS A 372 14.68 -20.57 -3.65
N LEU A 373 13.71 -19.67 -3.59
CA LEU A 373 13.78 -18.41 -2.85
C LEU A 373 13.13 -18.61 -1.47
N ASP A 374 13.69 -17.99 -0.44
CA ASP A 374 13.10 -18.01 0.92
C ASP A 374 12.25 -16.74 1.15
N ASP A 375 11.38 -16.77 2.16
CA ASP A 375 10.64 -15.61 2.71
C ASP A 375 9.77 -14.83 1.71
N ALA A 376 8.97 -15.53 0.90
CA ALA A 376 7.98 -14.91 0.00
C ALA A 376 6.53 -15.22 0.41
N ALA A 377 5.62 -14.30 0.06
CA ALA A 377 4.18 -14.48 0.30
C ALA A 377 3.51 -15.46 -0.69
N HIS A 378 4.11 -15.67 -1.86
CA HIS A 378 3.55 -16.51 -2.92
C HIS A 378 4.64 -17.29 -3.64
N PHE A 379 4.44 -18.60 -3.77
CA PHE A 379 5.35 -19.50 -4.46
C PHE A 379 4.72 -20.08 -5.73
N ALA A 380 5.55 -20.28 -6.75
CA ALA A 380 5.12 -20.72 -8.08
C ALA A 380 4.71 -22.19 -8.13
N ASP A 381 5.23 -23.03 -7.23
CA ASP A 381 4.87 -24.44 -7.04
C ASP A 381 3.59 -24.63 -6.20
N GLU A 382 3.06 -23.55 -5.63
CA GLU A 382 1.82 -23.55 -4.85
C GLU A 382 0.65 -22.90 -5.61
N MET A 383 0.89 -21.80 -6.33
CA MET A 383 -0.16 -21.06 -7.02
C MET A 383 -0.55 -21.71 -8.34
N ARG A 384 -1.85 -22.04 -8.48
CA ARG A 384 -2.41 -22.62 -9.70
C ARG A 384 -2.70 -21.57 -10.76
N ILE A 385 -2.64 -21.96 -12.02
CA ILE A 385 -2.92 -21.10 -13.18
C ILE A 385 -4.32 -20.49 -13.12
N GLY A 386 -5.32 -21.24 -12.67
CA GLY A 386 -6.70 -20.77 -12.53
C GLY A 386 -6.89 -19.70 -11.44
N GLU A 387 -5.98 -19.61 -10.48
CA GLU A 387 -6.00 -18.66 -9.34
C GLU A 387 -5.36 -17.31 -9.71
N VAL A 388 -4.51 -17.29 -10.74
CA VAL A 388 -3.77 -16.07 -11.11
C VAL A 388 -4.75 -14.96 -11.47
N PRO A 389 -4.70 -13.78 -10.81
CA PRO A 389 -5.65 -12.67 -11.00
C PRO A 389 -5.42 -11.88 -12.30
N LEU A 390 -5.31 -12.56 -13.43
CA LEU A 390 -5.02 -11.97 -14.73
C LEU A 390 -6.25 -11.99 -15.64
N ALA A 391 -6.84 -10.84 -15.96
CA ALA A 391 -7.95 -10.80 -16.90
C ALA A 391 -7.50 -11.11 -18.34
N ILE A 392 -8.42 -11.59 -19.18
CA ILE A 392 -8.12 -11.87 -20.59
C ILE A 392 -7.68 -10.58 -21.29
N GLY A 393 -6.46 -10.59 -21.83
CA GLY A 393 -5.79 -9.47 -22.50
C GLY A 393 -4.75 -8.78 -21.62
N ASP A 394 -4.76 -9.02 -20.31
CA ASP A 394 -3.74 -8.51 -19.40
C ASP A 394 -2.48 -9.39 -19.41
N SER A 395 -1.40 -8.85 -18.83
CA SER A 395 -0.10 -9.50 -18.84
C SER A 395 0.59 -9.46 -17.48
N MET A 396 1.37 -10.50 -17.22
CA MET A 396 2.39 -10.57 -16.18
C MET A 396 3.78 -10.64 -16.84
N VAL A 397 4.83 -10.45 -16.05
CA VAL A 397 6.22 -10.65 -16.47
C VAL A 397 6.75 -11.93 -15.83
N PHE A 398 7.31 -12.82 -16.63
CA PHE A 398 8.16 -13.90 -16.14
C PHE A 398 9.61 -13.42 -16.23
N HIS A 399 10.23 -13.18 -15.07
CA HIS A 399 11.59 -12.72 -14.94
C HIS A 399 12.46 -13.91 -14.55
N TYR A 400 13.31 -14.34 -15.46
CA TYR A 400 14.18 -15.51 -15.32
C TYR A 400 15.63 -15.07 -15.37
N ASP A 401 16.46 -15.69 -14.53
CA ASP A 401 17.87 -15.35 -14.31
C ASP A 401 18.07 -13.86 -14.00
N PHE A 402 18.15 -13.55 -12.71
CA PHE A 402 18.32 -12.18 -12.23
C PHE A 402 19.69 -11.56 -12.58
N GLY A 403 20.66 -12.38 -13.02
CA GLY A 403 21.94 -11.89 -13.54
C GLY A 403 21.78 -11.29 -14.93
N ASP A 404 21.19 -12.07 -15.84
CA ASP A 404 21.02 -11.70 -17.25
C ASP A 404 19.72 -10.93 -17.56
N ASP A 405 18.79 -10.84 -16.61
CA ASP A 405 17.52 -10.09 -16.66
C ASP A 405 16.65 -10.51 -17.87
N TRP A 406 16.41 -11.82 -18.04
CA TRP A 406 15.49 -12.30 -19.07
C TRP A 406 14.04 -12.02 -18.67
N ARG A 407 13.42 -11.03 -19.32
CA ARG A 407 12.05 -10.59 -19.04
C ARG A 407 11.07 -10.99 -20.15
N PHE A 408 10.29 -12.05 -19.90
CA PHE A 408 9.24 -12.50 -20.81
C PHE A 408 7.91 -11.85 -20.46
N LYS A 409 7.24 -11.26 -21.46
CA LYS A 409 5.85 -10.79 -21.30
C LYS A 409 4.89 -11.96 -21.51
N VAL A 410 4.14 -12.32 -20.48
CA VAL A 410 3.15 -13.42 -20.50
C VAL A 410 1.74 -12.82 -20.51
N THR A 411 1.02 -12.94 -21.62
CA THR A 411 -0.32 -12.37 -21.82
C THR A 411 -1.37 -13.48 -21.84
N LEU A 412 -2.43 -13.38 -21.03
CA LEU A 412 -3.56 -14.31 -21.12
C LEU A 412 -4.44 -13.94 -22.32
N GLU A 413 -4.48 -14.78 -23.37
CA GLU A 413 -5.25 -14.51 -24.59
C GLU A 413 -6.68 -15.05 -24.53
N SER A 414 -6.90 -16.21 -23.88
CA SER A 414 -8.23 -16.82 -23.75
C SER A 414 -8.28 -17.86 -22.64
N ILE A 415 -9.49 -18.09 -22.14
CA ILE A 415 -9.86 -19.26 -21.32
C ILE A 415 -10.96 -19.98 -22.09
N GLN A 416 -10.80 -21.30 -22.29
CA GLN A 416 -11.76 -22.12 -23.03
C GLN A 416 -12.27 -23.24 -22.13
N GLU A 417 -13.58 -23.49 -22.16
CA GLU A 417 -14.18 -24.62 -21.47
C GLU A 417 -13.64 -25.95 -22.03
N GLY A 418 -13.35 -26.88 -21.13
CA GLY A 418 -12.89 -28.23 -21.45
C GLY A 418 -11.62 -28.64 -20.70
N ASP A 419 -11.42 -29.95 -20.60
CA ASP A 419 -10.30 -30.55 -19.89
C ASP A 419 -9.03 -30.45 -20.75
N ALA A 420 -8.19 -29.45 -20.45
CA ALA A 420 -6.79 -29.54 -20.81
C ALA A 420 -6.13 -30.53 -19.85
N SER A 421 -5.44 -31.53 -20.38
CA SER A 421 -4.71 -32.51 -19.55
C SER A 421 -3.21 -32.24 -19.44
N ALA A 422 -2.68 -31.34 -20.26
CA ALA A 422 -1.24 -31.06 -20.34
C ALA A 422 -0.94 -29.73 -21.02
N PHE A 423 0.26 -29.21 -20.75
CA PHE A 423 0.83 -28.07 -21.47
C PHE A 423 1.05 -28.40 -22.95
N LYS A 424 0.72 -27.45 -23.84
CA LYS A 424 0.92 -27.60 -25.29
C LYS A 424 1.43 -26.31 -25.91
N LEU A 425 2.56 -26.40 -26.61
CA LEU A 425 3.03 -25.34 -27.50
C LEU A 425 2.18 -25.33 -28.77
N THR A 426 1.29 -24.35 -28.91
CA THR A 426 0.28 -24.31 -29.99
C THR A 426 0.71 -23.46 -31.18
N ALA A 427 1.61 -22.49 -30.98
CA ALA A 427 2.17 -21.69 -32.06
C ALA A 427 3.49 -21.02 -31.65
N THR A 428 4.32 -20.71 -32.64
CA THR A 428 5.61 -20.04 -32.46
C THR A 428 5.84 -18.99 -33.54
N SER A 429 6.73 -18.03 -33.25
CA SER A 429 7.23 -17.06 -34.22
C SER A 429 8.59 -16.52 -33.79
N GLY A 430 9.51 -16.41 -34.75
CA GLY A 430 10.88 -15.98 -34.51
C GLY A 430 11.75 -17.11 -33.93
N GLN A 431 13.03 -17.11 -34.32
CA GLN A 431 14.04 -17.98 -33.75
C GLN A 431 14.31 -17.57 -32.29
N SER A 432 14.45 -18.55 -31.39
CA SER A 432 14.86 -18.28 -30.02
C SER A 432 16.24 -17.61 -29.99
N PRO A 433 16.50 -16.69 -29.04
CA PRO A 433 17.86 -16.24 -28.81
C PRO A 433 18.70 -17.38 -28.25
N GLU A 434 20.01 -17.27 -28.39
CA GLU A 434 20.94 -18.07 -27.58
C GLU A 434 20.84 -17.59 -26.12
N GLN A 435 20.78 -18.53 -25.18
CA GLN A 435 20.61 -18.20 -23.76
C GLN A 435 21.89 -17.62 -23.16
N TYR A 436 23.04 -18.27 -23.37
CA TYR A 436 24.34 -17.80 -22.89
C TYR A 436 25.36 -17.87 -24.02
N ASP A 437 26.23 -16.86 -24.08
CA ASP A 437 27.41 -16.91 -24.96
C ASP A 437 28.37 -17.96 -24.38
N ARG A 438 28.45 -19.14 -25.01
CA ARG A 438 29.22 -20.28 -24.49
C ARG A 438 30.73 -20.04 -24.47
N ASP A 439 31.20 -18.92 -25.03
CA ASP A 439 32.60 -18.55 -25.16
C ASP A 439 33.14 -17.69 -23.99
N GLU A 440 32.33 -17.31 -23.00
CA GLU A 440 32.75 -16.48 -21.84
C GLU A 440 33.07 -17.25 -20.54
N TRP A 441 33.17 -18.58 -20.58
CA TRP A 441 33.45 -19.42 -19.40
C TRP A 441 34.89 -19.95 -19.33
#